data_AF-A0A968X0G1-F1
#
_entry.id   AF-A0A968X0G1-F1
#
_cell.length_a   1.000
_cell.length_b   1.000
_cell.length_c   1.000
_cell.angle_alpha   90.00
_cell.angle_beta   90.00
_cell.angle_gamma   90.00
#
_symmetry.space_group_name_H-M   'P 1'
#
loop_
_entity.id
_entity.type
_entity.pdbx_description
1 polymer ?
#
loop_
_entity_poly.entity_id
_entity_poly.type
_entity_poly.pdbx_seq_one_letter_code
_entity_poly.pdbx_strand_id
1 'polypeptide(L)'
;MSITVGFTSHSITVPFMDGEIELAPGPIRLATQCSAPILPVFTVREEDGTFVTEIRRLDLPQRKLDAAVMRGVYGEFSNMLEEFASRYPDQYDWQAVKLRTSLAEDSSTSPANQWCDPSNSVR
;
A
#
# COMPACT_ATOMS: atom_id res chain seq x y z
N MET A 1 8.29 16.53 -18.77
CA MET A 1 7.05 16.05 -19.40
C MET A 1 6.50 14.92 -18.55
N SER A 2 5.28 15.03 -18.05
CA SER A 2 4.58 13.94 -17.34
C SER A 2 3.54 13.36 -18.30
N ILE A 3 3.56 12.05 -18.52
CA ILE A 3 2.53 11.36 -19.29
C ILE A 3 1.49 10.88 -18.28
N THR A 4 0.36 11.59 -18.18
CA THR A 4 -0.80 11.12 -17.41
C THR A 4 -1.62 10.21 -18.30
N VAL A 5 -1.45 8.90 -18.16
CA VAL A 5 -2.35 7.92 -18.78
C VAL A 5 -3.58 7.83 -17.89
N GLY A 6 -4.76 8.18 -18.42
CA GLY A 6 -6.04 8.07 -17.73
C GLY A 6 -6.45 6.61 -17.51
N PHE A 7 -5.84 5.96 -16.53
CA PHE A 7 -6.44 4.79 -15.90
C PHE A 7 -7.27 5.29 -14.72
N THR A 8 -8.52 4.87 -14.60
CA THR A 8 -9.26 4.87 -13.33
C THR A 8 -8.62 3.83 -12.41
N SER A 9 -7.37 4.07 -12.04
CA SER A 9 -6.62 3.18 -11.17
C SER A 9 -7.07 3.42 -9.74
N HIS A 10 -7.88 2.51 -9.23
CA HIS A 10 -8.10 2.41 -7.79
C HIS A 10 -6.71 2.17 -7.18
N SER A 11 -6.29 3.08 -6.29
CA SER A 11 -5.07 2.91 -5.50
C SER A 11 -5.16 1.62 -4.68
N ILE A 12 -4.01 1.02 -4.41
CA ILE A 12 -3.93 -0.11 -3.48
C ILE A 12 -3.45 0.43 -2.15
N THR A 13 -4.30 0.30 -1.13
CA THR A 13 -3.93 0.61 0.25
C THR A 13 -3.15 -0.56 0.85
N VAL A 14 -2.01 -0.25 1.47
CA VAL A 14 -1.18 -1.22 2.20
C VAL A 14 -0.69 -0.62 3.52
N PRO A 15 -0.43 -1.45 4.55
CA PRO A 15 0.21 -1.00 5.78
C PRO A 15 1.57 -0.38 5.49
N PHE A 16 1.88 0.70 6.20
CA PHE A 16 3.20 1.34 6.20
C PHE A 16 3.41 2.05 7.54
N MET A 17 4.41 1.59 8.31
CA MET A 17 4.65 2.00 9.69
C MET A 17 3.37 1.82 10.54
N ASP A 18 3.02 2.82 11.37
CA ASP A 18 1.81 2.81 12.19
C ASP A 18 0.54 3.31 11.44
N GLY A 19 0.53 3.18 10.11
CA GLY A 19 -0.59 3.63 9.29
C GLY A 19 -0.68 2.87 7.97
N GLU A 20 -1.34 3.49 7.00
CA GLU A 20 -1.49 2.95 5.66
C GLU A 20 -1.07 3.98 4.61
N ILE A 21 -0.55 3.50 3.48
CA ILE A 21 -0.25 4.32 2.30
C ILE A 21 -1.03 3.83 1.09
N GLU A 22 -1.30 4.74 0.17
CA GLU A 22 -1.90 4.44 -1.12
C GLU A 22 -0.84 4.36 -2.21
N LEU A 23 -0.76 3.21 -2.87
CA LEU A 23 0.18 2.96 -3.96
C LEU A 23 -0.55 2.86 -5.30
N ALA A 24 0.04 3.48 -6.32
CA ALA A 24 -0.50 3.43 -7.67
C ALA A 24 -0.25 2.04 -8.29
N PRO A 25 -1.27 1.35 -8.83
CA PRO A 25 -1.15 -0.02 -9.37
C PRO A 25 -0.38 -0.12 -10.70
N GLY A 26 -0.07 1.03 -11.32
CA GLY A 26 0.48 1.14 -12.67
C GLY A 26 1.73 0.30 -12.90
N PRO A 27 2.79 0.44 -12.08
CA PRO A 27 4.04 -0.31 -12.26
C PRO A 27 3.85 -1.82 -12.26
N ILE A 28 3.06 -2.37 -11.33
CA ILE A 28 2.82 -3.82 -11.25
C ILE A 28 1.99 -4.30 -12.44
N ARG A 29 0.95 -3.56 -12.82
CA ARG A 29 0.12 -3.92 -13.98
C ARG A 29 0.94 -3.93 -15.27
N LEU A 30 1.78 -2.92 -15.47
CA LEU A 30 2.64 -2.82 -16.64
C LEU A 30 3.67 -3.96 -16.67
N ALA A 31 4.33 -4.22 -15.54
CA ALA A 31 5.30 -5.31 -15.44
C ALA A 31 4.66 -6.68 -15.70
N THR A 32 3.45 -6.92 -15.17
CA THR A 32 2.69 -8.14 -15.44
C THR A 32 2.33 -8.28 -16.91
N GLN A 33 1.84 -7.21 -17.54
CA GLN A 33 1.46 -7.21 -18.96
C GLN A 33 2.67 -7.47 -19.88
N CYS A 34 3.83 -6.93 -19.53
CA CYS A 34 5.05 -7.07 -20.32
C CYS A 34 5.89 -8.30 -19.94
N SER A 35 5.47 -9.08 -18.94
CA SER A 35 6.31 -10.14 -18.34
C SER A 35 7.70 -9.62 -17.94
N ALA A 36 7.75 -8.39 -17.42
CA ALA A 36 8.97 -7.71 -17.04
C ALA A 36 9.21 -7.81 -15.53
N PRO A 37 10.49 -7.91 -15.08
CA PRO A 37 10.81 -7.86 -13.67
C PRO A 37 10.53 -6.46 -13.09
N ILE A 38 10.15 -6.41 -11.82
CA ILE A 38 10.13 -5.16 -11.05
C ILE A 38 11.36 -5.12 -10.17
N LEU A 39 12.08 -4.00 -10.25
CA LEU A 39 13.27 -3.74 -9.46
C LEU A 39 13.06 -2.45 -8.67
N PRO A 40 12.64 -2.52 -7.41
CA PRO A 40 12.71 -1.37 -6.51
C PRO A 40 14.15 -0.85 -6.43
N VAL A 41 14.30 0.46 -6.63
CA VAL A 41 15.60 1.14 -6.60
C VAL A 41 15.56 2.17 -5.50
N PHE A 42 16.52 2.10 -4.60
CA PHE A 42 16.69 3.03 -3.51
C PHE A 42 18.07 3.66 -3.60
N THR A 43 18.15 4.98 -3.52
CA THR A 43 19.43 5.70 -3.59
C THR A 43 19.58 6.54 -2.34
N VAL A 44 20.73 6.43 -1.69
CA VAL A 44 21.12 7.26 -0.54
C VAL A 44 22.38 8.03 -0.85
N ARG A 45 22.50 9.20 -0.24
CA ARG A 45 23.74 9.98 -0.20
C ARG A 45 24.54 9.58 1.04
N GLU A 46 25.82 9.29 0.84
CA GLU A 46 26.77 9.00 1.91
C GLU A 46 27.35 10.29 2.51
N GLU A 47 28.01 10.18 3.66
CA GLU A 47 28.62 11.33 4.36
C GLU A 47 29.67 12.06 3.50
N ASP A 48 30.44 11.31 2.70
CA ASP A 48 31.46 11.83 1.79
C ASP A 48 30.87 12.51 0.54
N GLY A 49 29.53 12.51 0.41
CA GLY A 49 28.80 13.09 -0.70
C GLY A 49 28.66 12.19 -1.93
N THR A 50 29.14 10.94 -1.87
CA THR A 50 28.85 9.93 -2.88
C THR A 50 27.43 9.39 -2.74
N PHE A 51 27.00 8.55 -3.68
CA PHE A 51 25.69 7.93 -3.67
C PHE A 51 25.81 6.41 -3.79
N VAL A 52 25.04 5.70 -2.97
CA VAL A 52 24.89 4.25 -3.04
C VAL A 52 23.48 3.92 -3.50
N THR A 53 23.39 3.05 -4.50
CA THR A 53 22.11 2.57 -5.02
C THR A 53 21.93 1.11 -4.67
N GLU A 54 20.86 0.82 -3.94
CA GLU A 54 20.40 -0.52 -3.63
C GLU A 54 19.28 -0.90 -4.60
N ILE A 55 19.50 -1.97 -5.37
CA ILE A 55 18.50 -2.52 -6.29
C ILE A 55 17.99 -3.82 -5.68
N ARG A 56 16.70 -3.87 -5.38
CA ARG A 56 16.03 -5.09 -4.90
C ARG A 56 15.21 -5.69 -6.02
N ARG A 57 14.80 -6.94 -5.82
CA ARG A 57 13.87 -7.64 -6.71
C ARG A 57 12.53 -7.77 -6.01
N LEU A 58 11.46 -7.48 -6.74
CA LEU A 58 10.09 -7.73 -6.32
C LEU A 58 9.49 -8.80 -7.23
N ASP A 59 9.25 -9.99 -6.70
CA ASP A 59 8.81 -11.11 -7.50
C ASP A 59 7.31 -11.03 -7.79
N LEU A 60 6.98 -11.04 -9.08
CA LEU A 60 5.60 -11.11 -9.53
C LEU A 60 5.15 -12.58 -9.60
N PRO A 61 3.98 -12.90 -9.04
CA PRO A 61 3.47 -14.25 -9.09
C PRO A 61 3.07 -14.62 -10.52
N GLN A 62 3.31 -15.87 -10.90
CA GLN A 62 3.01 -16.42 -12.25
C GLN A 62 1.52 -16.70 -12.48
N ARG A 63 0.64 -16.23 -11.58
CA ARG A 63 -0.82 -16.39 -11.67
C ARG A 63 -1.49 -15.08 -12.05
N LYS A 64 -2.77 -15.16 -12.44
CA LYS A 64 -3.58 -13.98 -12.73
C LYS A 64 -3.53 -12.99 -11.56
N LEU A 65 -3.29 -11.73 -11.90
CA LEU A 65 -3.19 -10.62 -10.97
C LEU A 65 -4.60 -10.18 -10.53
N ASP A 66 -5.08 -10.73 -9.42
CA ASP A 66 -6.32 -10.28 -8.75
C ASP A 66 -6.00 -9.29 -7.61
N ALA A 67 -7.05 -8.78 -6.95
CA ALA A 67 -6.90 -7.80 -5.89
C ALA A 67 -6.12 -8.31 -4.67
N ALA A 68 -6.27 -9.58 -4.31
CA ALA A 68 -5.57 -10.18 -3.17
C ALA A 68 -4.08 -10.38 -3.49
N VAL A 69 -3.80 -10.83 -4.72
CA VAL A 69 -2.44 -10.94 -5.25
C VAL A 69 -1.75 -9.57 -5.28
N MET A 70 -2.43 -8.56 -5.81
CA MET A 70 -1.94 -7.19 -5.85
C MET A 70 -1.58 -6.65 -4.47
N ARG A 71 -2.46 -6.87 -3.48
CA ARG A 71 -2.20 -6.47 -2.10
C ARG A 71 -0.99 -7.18 -1.51
N GLY A 72 -0.81 -8.47 -1.81
CA GLY A 72 0.37 -9.23 -1.36
C GLY A 72 1.67 -8.65 -1.91
N VAL A 73 1.75 -8.40 -3.22
CA VAL A 73 2.95 -7.82 -3.85
C VAL A 73 3.21 -6.41 -3.34
N TYR A 74 2.18 -5.58 -3.18
CA TYR A 74 2.35 -4.25 -2.60
C TYR A 74 2.70 -4.27 -1.12
N GLY A 75 2.27 -5.29 -0.37
CA GLY A 75 2.67 -5.48 1.03
C GLY A 75 4.17 -5.79 1.13
N GLU A 76 4.69 -6.68 0.28
CA GLU A 76 6.12 -6.95 0.20
C GLU A 76 6.92 -5.69 -0.17
N PHE A 77 6.45 -4.93 -1.16
CA PHE A 77 7.06 -3.65 -1.51
C PHE A 77 6.99 -2.63 -0.37
N SER A 78 5.87 -2.57 0.37
CA SER A 78 5.73 -1.68 1.53
C SER A 78 6.75 -2.01 2.62
N ASN A 79 6.96 -3.30 2.92
CA ASN A 79 7.99 -3.73 3.87
C ASN A 79 9.39 -3.26 3.44
N MET A 80 9.72 -3.31 2.14
CA MET A 80 10.99 -2.77 1.64
C MET A 80 11.09 -1.25 1.83
N LEU A 81 9.99 -0.52 1.63
CA LEU A 81 9.94 0.92 1.88
C LEU A 81 10.12 1.23 3.36
N GLU A 82 9.48 0.46 4.25
CA GLU A 82 9.62 0.63 5.70
C GLU A 82 11.05 0.42 6.15
N GLU A 83 11.67 -0.69 5.76
CA GLU A 83 13.08 -0.96 6.07
C GLU A 83 13.99 0.19 5.65
N PHE A 84 13.77 0.73 4.45
CA PHE A 84 14.57 1.82 3.92
C PHE A 84 14.32 3.14 4.66
N ALA A 85 13.05 3.47 4.92
CA ALA A 85 12.67 4.68 5.65
C ALA A 85 13.16 4.66 7.10
N SER A 86 13.14 3.50 7.77
CA SER A 86 13.70 3.32 9.11
C SER A 86 15.23 3.40 9.13
N ARG A 87 15.90 2.91 8.08
CA ARG A 87 17.37 2.94 8.00
C ARG A 87 17.90 4.34 7.68
N TYR A 88 17.20 5.11 6.85
CA TYR A 88 17.62 6.42 6.37
C TYR A 88 16.52 7.49 6.55
N PRO A 89 16.07 7.76 7.78
CA PRO A 89 14.90 8.61 8.04
C PRO A 89 15.10 10.04 7.53
N ASP A 90 16.30 10.61 7.64
CA ASP A 90 16.58 11.98 7.23
C ASP A 90 16.65 12.18 5.71
N GLN A 91 16.77 11.08 4.95
CA GLN A 91 16.83 11.09 3.48
C GLN A 91 15.54 10.61 2.83
N TYR A 92 14.57 10.17 3.63
CA TYR A 92 13.27 9.75 3.14
C TYR A 92 12.35 10.97 2.99
N ASP A 93 11.70 11.11 1.83
CA ASP A 93 10.77 12.21 1.60
C ASP A 93 9.42 11.95 2.27
N TRP A 94 9.35 12.25 3.56
CA TRP A 94 8.12 12.13 4.35
C TRP A 94 6.99 13.04 3.87
N GLN A 95 7.30 14.12 3.13
CA GLN A 95 6.26 15.02 2.60
C GLN A 95 5.52 14.40 1.41
N ALA A 96 6.19 13.51 0.67
CA ALA A 96 5.57 12.75 -0.41
C ALA A 96 4.66 11.62 0.10
N VAL A 97 4.84 11.18 1.35
CA VAL A 97 4.03 10.10 1.94
C VAL A 97 2.71 10.64 2.48
N LYS A 98 1.61 10.08 1.98
CA LYS A 98 0.26 10.34 2.48
C LYS A 98 -0.18 9.19 3.37
N LEU A 99 0.06 9.32 4.67
CA LEU A 99 -0.41 8.37 5.66
C LEU A 99 -1.92 8.53 5.87
N ARG A 100 -2.64 7.42 5.79
CA ARG A 100 -4.00 7.29 6.30
C ARG A 100 -3.90 6.56 7.63
N THR A 101 -4.35 7.20 8.70
CA THR A 101 -4.53 6.51 9.97
C THR A 101 -5.84 5.74 9.87
N SER A 102 -5.79 4.40 9.93
CA SER A 102 -7.00 3.64 10.18
C SER A 102 -7.42 3.94 11.61
N LEU A 103 -8.44 4.79 11.78
CA LEU A 103 -9.19 4.79 13.03
C LEU A 103 -9.76 3.38 13.14
N ALA A 104 -9.20 2.57 14.03
CA ALA A 104 -9.89 1.38 14.49
C ALA A 104 -11.20 1.89 15.08
N GLU A 105 -12.28 1.79 14.31
CA GLU A 105 -13.62 2.00 14.85
C GLU A 105 -13.81 0.92 15.91
N ASP A 106 -13.69 1.33 17.17
CA ASP A 106 -14.15 0.57 18.32
C ASP A 106 -15.60 0.17 18.02
N SER A 107 -15.78 -1.09 17.66
CA SER A 107 -17.08 -1.74 17.52
C SER A 107 -17.66 -2.02 18.91
N SER A 108 -17.77 -0.98 19.74
CA SER A 108 -18.59 -1.03 20.95
C SER A 108 -20.06 -0.87 20.54
N THR A 109 -20.71 -2.00 20.29
CA THR A 109 -22.15 -2.28 20.47
C THR A 109 -23.08 -1.06 20.45
N SER A 110 -23.70 -0.78 19.31
CA SER A 110 -24.91 0.04 19.23
C SER A 110 -26.15 -0.84 19.49
N PRO A 111 -27.03 -0.52 20.46
CA PRO A 111 -28.26 -1.28 20.69
C PRO A 111 -29.32 -0.85 19.67
N ALA A 112 -29.16 -1.25 18.41
CA ALA A 112 -30.03 -0.85 17.30
C ALA A 112 -31.02 -1.94 16.85
N ASN A 113 -31.39 -2.88 17.72
CA ASN A 113 -32.33 -3.96 17.39
C ASN A 113 -33.42 -4.25 18.45
N GLN A 114 -33.74 -3.29 19.33
CA GLN A 114 -34.86 -3.45 20.29
C GLN A 114 -36.24 -3.04 19.74
N TRP A 115 -36.41 -2.95 18.41
CA TRP A 115 -37.66 -2.49 17.76
C TRP A 115 -38.24 -3.48 16.74
N CYS A 116 -37.87 -4.76 16.81
CA CYS A 116 -38.51 -5.80 16.01
C CYS A 116 -38.82 -7.02 16.89
N ASP A 117 -39.84 -6.89 17.73
CA ASP A 117 -40.56 -8.05 18.27
C ASP A 117 -42.03 -7.99 17.80
N PRO A 118 -42.46 -8.85 16.87
CA PRO A 118 -43.84 -8.90 16.40
C PRO A 118 -44.77 -9.68 17.33
N SER A 119 -44.39 -9.97 18.58
CA SER A 119 -45.20 -10.82 19.48
C SER A 119 -46.20 -10.09 20.39
N ASN A 120 -46.34 -8.76 20.36
CA ASN A 120 -47.38 -8.09 21.15
C ASN A 120 -48.72 -7.97 20.41
N SER A 121 -49.36 -9.11 20.17
CA SER A 121 -50.80 -9.21 19.96
C SER A 121 -51.32 -10.33 20.85
N VAL A 122 -52.52 -10.15 21.41
CA VAL A 122 -53.28 -11.05 22.30
C VAL A 122 -53.13 -10.77 23.81
N ARG A 123 -53.85 -9.75 24.32
CA ARG A 123 -55.18 -9.90 24.95
C ARG A 123 -55.78 -8.55 25.34
#